data_AF-A0A8T5FJF9-F1
#
_entry.id   AF-A0A8T5FJF9-F1
#
_cell.length_a   1.000
_cell.length_b   1.000
_cell.length_c   1.000
_cell.angle_alpha   90.00
_cell.angle_beta   90.00
_cell.angle_gamma   90.00
#
_symmetry.space_group_name_H-M   'P 1'
#
loop_
_entity.id
_entity.type
_entity.pdbx_description
1 polymer ?
#
loop_
_entity_poly.entity_id
_entity_poly.type
_entity_poly.pdbx_seq_one_letter_code
_entity_poly.pdbx_strand_id
1 'polypeptide(L)'
;MGLLSLRFSKVVPHISIETISASAVFFGYIWGWKLGFAFGFITGLAGYIYIGLVKLTTITKSLLMGFSGILGAIFAMIGFKFVPAFMISFLISSNLSYFIFSFISSDKLENLVHAYGDSIFSVIITMQLLNIIYILVQPLV
;
A
#
# COMPACT_ATOMS: atom_id res chain seq x y z
N MET A 1 -8.92 3.48 14.32
CA MET A 1 -8.24 4.76 14.03
C MET A 1 -8.12 5.03 12.52
N GLY A 2 -7.61 4.11 11.69
CA GLY A 2 -7.48 4.33 10.23
C GLY A 2 -8.78 4.66 9.47
N LEU A 3 -9.89 3.97 9.76
CA LEU A 3 -11.21 4.28 9.19
C LEU A 3 -11.81 5.61 9.68
N LEU A 4 -11.41 6.08 10.87
CA LEU A 4 -11.82 7.39 11.38
C LEU A 4 -11.02 8.52 10.71
N SER A 5 -9.73 8.28 10.41
CA SER A 5 -8.90 9.18 9.61
C SER A 5 -9.50 9.43 8.21
N LEU A 6 -10.00 8.37 7.54
CA LEU A 6 -10.71 8.46 6.26
C LEU A 6 -11.93 9.42 6.29
N ARG A 7 -12.57 9.57 7.47
CA ARG A 7 -13.75 10.44 7.63
C ARG A 7 -13.38 11.92 7.75
N PHE A 8 -12.23 12.23 8.37
CA PHE A 8 -11.69 13.58 8.47
C PHE A 8 -10.84 13.97 7.25
N SER A 9 -10.32 12.99 6.51
CA SER A 9 -9.50 13.20 5.32
C SER A 9 -10.28 13.47 4.04
N LYS A 10 -11.60 13.77 4.10
CA LYS A 10 -12.31 14.31 2.92
C LYS A 10 -11.62 15.55 2.32
N VAL A 11 -10.77 16.23 3.09
CA VAL A 11 -9.92 17.35 2.67
C VAL A 11 -8.53 16.90 2.16
N VAL A 12 -8.04 15.70 2.54
CA VAL A 12 -6.78 15.09 2.05
C VAL A 12 -6.93 13.55 1.90
N PRO A 13 -7.69 13.04 0.91
CA PRO A 13 -8.07 11.62 0.84
C PRO A 13 -6.90 10.64 0.64
N HIS A 14 -5.73 11.15 0.28
CA HIS A 14 -4.58 10.39 -0.16
C HIS A 14 -3.85 9.69 1.01
N ILE A 15 -3.67 10.36 2.14
CA ILE A 15 -2.83 9.90 3.28
C ILE A 15 -3.32 8.56 3.87
N SER A 16 -4.64 8.35 3.94
CA SER A 16 -5.21 7.13 4.53
C SER A 16 -5.18 5.92 3.61
N ILE A 17 -5.01 6.12 2.31
CA ILE A 17 -5.00 5.05 1.32
C ILE A 17 -3.56 4.57 1.10
N GLU A 18 -2.60 5.48 1.08
CA GLU A 18 -1.17 5.21 0.97
C GLU A 18 -0.66 4.33 2.11
N THR A 19 -1.15 4.60 3.32
CA THR A 19 -0.84 3.82 4.53
C THR A 19 -1.35 2.38 4.48
N ILE A 20 -2.36 2.08 3.64
CA ILE A 20 -2.87 0.72 3.44
C ILE A 20 -1.85 -0.12 2.67
N SER A 21 -1.30 0.40 1.57
CA SER A 21 -0.25 -0.29 0.80
C SER A 21 0.97 -0.60 1.66
N ALA A 22 1.38 0.37 2.50
CA ALA A 22 2.53 0.24 3.40
C ALA A 22 2.29 -0.83 4.46
N SER A 23 1.10 -0.80 5.06
CA SER A 23 0.69 -1.79 6.04
C SER A 23 0.56 -3.18 5.40
N ALA A 24 0.02 -3.30 4.18
CA ALA A 24 -0.07 -4.55 3.44
C ALA A 24 1.31 -5.19 3.21
N VAL A 25 2.32 -4.41 2.80
CA VAL A 25 3.72 -4.86 2.68
C VAL A 25 4.23 -5.38 4.02
N PHE A 26 4.00 -4.67 5.11
CA PHE A 26 4.40 -5.08 6.46
C PHE A 26 3.71 -6.39 6.90
N PHE A 27 2.39 -6.49 6.77
CA PHE A 27 1.64 -7.71 7.09
C PHE A 27 2.10 -8.89 6.23
N GLY A 28 2.38 -8.65 4.95
CA GLY A 28 2.92 -9.66 4.04
C GLY A 28 4.32 -10.12 4.43
N TYR A 29 5.19 -9.20 4.83
CA TYR A 29 6.56 -9.50 5.23
C TYR A 29 6.62 -10.35 6.51
N ILE A 30 5.75 -10.11 7.48
CA ILE A 30 5.76 -10.82 8.77
C ILE A 30 4.95 -12.12 8.71
N TRP A 31 3.72 -12.06 8.20
CA TRP A 31 2.76 -13.17 8.30
C TRP A 31 2.45 -13.85 6.96
N GLY A 32 3.20 -13.49 5.91
CA GLY A 32 3.12 -14.12 4.61
C GLY A 32 2.06 -13.55 3.66
N TRP A 33 2.13 -14.01 2.42
CA TRP A 33 1.41 -13.40 1.29
C TRP A 33 -0.11 -13.40 1.44
N LYS A 34 -0.69 -14.43 2.07
CA LYS A 34 -2.15 -14.56 2.25
C LYS A 34 -2.70 -13.41 3.10
N LEU A 35 -2.05 -13.13 4.23
CA LEU A 35 -2.47 -12.09 5.16
C LEU A 35 -2.15 -10.70 4.63
N GLY A 36 -0.98 -10.51 4.01
CA GLY A 36 -0.64 -9.25 3.33
C GLY A 36 -1.64 -8.88 2.23
N PHE A 37 -1.97 -9.82 1.35
CA PHE A 37 -2.93 -9.60 0.26
C PHE A 37 -4.33 -9.32 0.79
N ALA A 38 -4.84 -10.17 1.70
CA ALA A 38 -6.18 -10.01 2.25
C ALA A 38 -6.33 -8.68 2.98
N PHE A 39 -5.33 -8.28 3.77
CA PHE A 39 -5.33 -6.98 4.44
C PHE A 39 -5.41 -5.84 3.42
N GLY A 40 -4.49 -5.78 2.45
CA GLY A 40 -4.45 -4.71 1.46
C GLY A 40 -5.71 -4.61 0.60
N PHE A 41 -6.23 -5.73 0.14
CA PHE A 41 -7.42 -5.77 -0.71
C PHE A 41 -8.70 -5.39 0.06
N ILE A 42 -8.94 -5.99 1.23
CA ILE A 42 -10.17 -5.76 2.01
C ILE A 42 -10.19 -4.34 2.57
N THR A 43 -9.07 -3.89 3.16
CA THR A 43 -9.01 -2.54 3.75
C THR A 43 -9.00 -1.46 2.68
N GLY A 44 -8.37 -1.69 1.53
CA GLY A 44 -8.44 -0.81 0.37
C GLY A 44 -9.88 -0.64 -0.13
N LEU A 45 -10.59 -1.75 -0.38
CA LEU A 45 -11.99 -1.72 -0.79
C LEU A 45 -12.87 -1.03 0.25
N ALA A 46 -12.72 -1.38 1.53
CA ALA A 46 -13.49 -0.78 2.61
C ALA A 46 -13.26 0.75 2.67
N GLY A 47 -12.01 1.19 2.54
CA GLY A 47 -11.66 2.61 2.54
C GLY A 47 -12.33 3.38 1.40
N TYR A 48 -12.29 2.83 0.19
CA TYR A 48 -12.90 3.48 -0.96
C TYR A 48 -14.43 3.45 -0.97
N ILE A 49 -15.06 2.38 -0.48
CA ILE A 49 -16.51 2.32 -0.26
C ILE A 49 -16.91 3.44 0.71
N TYR A 50 -16.10 3.66 1.76
CA TYR A 50 -16.36 4.70 2.77
C TYR A 50 -16.24 6.13 2.22
N ILE A 51 -15.41 6.36 1.20
CA ILE A 51 -15.26 7.67 0.54
C ILE A 51 -16.34 7.87 -0.55
N GLY A 52 -17.10 6.83 -0.92
CA GLY A 52 -18.16 6.92 -1.94
C GLY A 52 -17.63 6.92 -3.39
N LEU A 53 -16.37 6.54 -3.60
CA LEU A 53 -15.71 6.51 -4.90
C LEU A 53 -15.57 5.07 -5.41
N VAL A 54 -16.70 4.40 -5.69
CA VAL A 54 -16.68 3.04 -6.24
C VAL A 54 -16.69 3.12 -7.77
N LYS A 55 -15.51 3.02 -8.38
CA LYS A 55 -15.29 2.94 -9.83
C LYS A 55 -14.40 1.73 -10.15
N LEU A 56 -14.25 1.39 -11.42
CA LEU A 56 -13.33 0.32 -11.84
C LEU A 56 -11.90 0.59 -11.35
N THR A 57 -11.45 1.85 -11.43
CA THR A 57 -10.15 2.31 -10.92
C THR A 57 -9.93 1.98 -9.45
N THR A 58 -10.98 1.99 -8.65
CA THR A 58 -10.99 1.70 -7.22
C THR A 58 -10.69 0.23 -6.92
N ILE A 59 -11.33 -0.67 -7.68
CA ILE A 59 -11.13 -2.10 -7.57
C ILE A 59 -9.69 -2.44 -7.97
N THR A 60 -9.22 -1.84 -9.07
CA THR A 60 -7.83 -1.99 -9.53
C THR A 60 -6.83 -1.47 -8.50
N LYS A 61 -7.05 -0.29 -7.90
CA LYS A 61 -6.20 0.24 -6.81
C LYS A 61 -6.16 -0.71 -5.61
N SER A 62 -7.30 -1.25 -5.21
CA SER A 62 -7.37 -2.17 -4.06
C SER A 62 -6.65 -3.50 -4.33
N LEU A 63 -6.71 -4.02 -5.57
CA LEU A 63 -5.92 -5.18 -5.98
C LEU A 63 -4.42 -4.89 -5.93
N LEU A 64 -4.00 -3.71 -6.35
CA LEU A 64 -2.59 -3.29 -6.30
C LEU A 64 -2.08 -3.14 -4.87
N MET A 65 -2.92 -2.67 -3.95
CA MET A 65 -2.63 -2.65 -2.50
C MET A 65 -2.48 -4.07 -1.93
N GLY A 66 -3.30 -5.02 -2.37
CA GLY A 66 -3.11 -6.43 -2.02
C GLY A 66 -1.79 -6.98 -2.58
N PHE A 67 -1.47 -6.63 -3.83
CA PHE A 67 -0.25 -7.08 -4.51
C PHE A 67 1.03 -6.58 -3.83
N SER A 68 1.04 -5.37 -3.27
CA SER A 68 2.18 -4.88 -2.48
C SER A 68 2.46 -5.78 -1.26
N GLY A 69 1.41 -6.32 -0.62
CA GLY A 69 1.57 -7.32 0.43
C GLY A 69 2.20 -8.63 -0.04
N ILE A 70 1.90 -9.08 -1.26
CA ILE A 70 2.54 -10.25 -1.86
C ILE A 70 4.04 -9.99 -2.08
N LEU A 71 4.40 -8.80 -2.59
CA LEU A 71 5.80 -8.42 -2.78
C LEU A 71 6.57 -8.44 -1.45
N GLY A 72 5.98 -7.88 -0.38
CA GLY A 72 6.57 -7.93 0.96
C GLY A 72 6.88 -9.35 1.42
N ALA A 73 5.95 -10.29 1.21
CA ALA A 73 6.15 -11.70 1.53
C ALA A 73 7.24 -12.37 0.69
N ILE A 74 7.29 -12.09 -0.62
CA ILE A 74 8.32 -12.62 -1.53
C ILE A 74 9.71 -12.18 -1.07
N PHE A 75 9.90 -10.89 -0.78
CA PHE A 75 11.20 -10.40 -0.33
C PHE A 75 11.59 -10.93 1.06
N ALA A 76 10.62 -11.15 1.95
CA ALA A 76 10.86 -11.86 3.21
C ALA A 76 11.36 -13.29 2.97
N MET A 77 10.71 -14.04 2.06
CA MET A 77 11.12 -15.42 1.71
C MET A 77 12.51 -15.49 1.07
N ILE A 78 12.91 -14.48 0.31
CA ILE A 78 14.25 -14.39 -0.30
C ILE A 78 15.32 -13.98 0.74
N GLY A 79 14.92 -13.57 1.94
CA GLY A 79 15.83 -13.21 3.03
C GLY A 79 16.29 -11.75 3.01
N PHE A 80 15.59 -10.86 2.31
CA PHE A 80 15.87 -9.42 2.38
C PHE A 80 15.50 -8.87 3.75
N LYS A 81 16.29 -7.92 4.26
CA LYS A 81 15.93 -7.14 5.46
C LYS A 81 14.67 -6.30 5.18
N PHE A 82 13.91 -5.99 6.22
CA PHE A 82 12.63 -5.29 6.10
C PHE A 82 12.72 -3.96 5.33
N VAL A 83 13.67 -3.09 5.67
CA VAL A 83 13.82 -1.77 5.01
C VAL A 83 14.03 -1.87 3.49
N PRO A 84 15.04 -2.61 2.98
CA PRO A 84 15.20 -2.74 1.53
C PRO A 84 14.05 -3.52 0.87
N ALA A 85 13.48 -4.53 1.53
CA ALA A 85 12.29 -5.23 1.04
C ALA A 85 11.10 -4.28 0.87
N PHE A 86 10.89 -3.38 1.82
CA PHE A 86 9.84 -2.36 1.78
C PHE A 86 10.06 -1.37 0.63
N MET A 87 11.26 -0.80 0.51
CA MET A 87 11.57 0.16 -0.57
C MET A 87 11.39 -0.44 -1.96
N ILE A 88 11.90 -1.66 -2.18
CA ILE A 88 11.81 -2.32 -3.48
C ILE A 88 10.37 -2.70 -3.79
N SER A 89 9.61 -3.19 -2.81
CA SER A 89 8.17 -3.50 -2.97
C SER A 89 7.40 -2.26 -3.44
N PHE A 90 7.67 -1.10 -2.84
CA PHE A 90 7.05 0.15 -3.27
C PHE A 90 7.48 0.54 -4.68
N LEU A 91 8.77 0.53 -5.01
CA LEU A 91 9.23 0.84 -6.37
C LEU A 91 8.54 -0.03 -7.43
N ILE A 92 8.42 -1.33 -7.19
CA ILE A 92 7.74 -2.25 -8.10
C ILE A 92 6.24 -1.89 -8.18
N SER A 93 5.57 -1.73 -7.04
CA SER A 93 4.16 -1.36 -6.98
C SER A 93 3.85 -0.02 -7.65
N SER A 94 4.71 1.00 -7.53
CA SER A 94 4.55 2.31 -8.18
C SER A 94 4.60 2.19 -9.69
N ASN A 95 5.62 1.50 -10.21
CA ASN A 95 5.80 1.33 -11.65
C ASN A 95 4.66 0.51 -12.26
N LEU A 96 4.24 -0.55 -11.56
CA LEU A 96 3.14 -1.40 -11.98
C LEU A 96 1.80 -0.65 -11.94
N SER A 97 1.59 0.19 -10.93
CA SER A 97 0.43 1.09 -10.84
C SER A 97 0.42 2.11 -11.98
N TYR A 98 1.55 2.76 -12.26
CA TYR A 98 1.67 3.72 -13.36
C TYR A 98 1.34 3.08 -14.72
N PHE A 99 1.88 1.89 -14.98
CA PHE A 99 1.61 1.16 -16.21
C PHE A 99 0.12 0.83 -16.33
N ILE A 100 -0.49 0.27 -15.28
CA ILE A 100 -1.90 -0.12 -15.30
C ILE A 100 -2.84 1.09 -15.41
N PHE A 101 -2.60 2.19 -14.68
CA PHE A 101 -3.45 3.36 -14.77
C PHE A 101 -3.36 4.07 -16.12
N SER A 102 -2.21 3.98 -16.79
CA SER A 102 -2.07 4.50 -18.16
C SER A 102 -2.98 3.82 -19.18
N PHE A 103 -3.50 2.61 -18.89
CA PHE A 103 -4.51 1.93 -19.72
C PHE A 103 -5.95 2.19 -19.28
N ILE A 104 -6.18 2.75 -18.08
CA ILE A 104 -7.52 2.91 -17.49
C ILE A 104 -7.97 4.37 -17.53
N SER A 105 -7.07 5.34 -17.41
CA SER A 105 -7.39 6.76 -17.50
C SER A 105 -6.46 7.47 -18.48
N SER A 106 -7.00 8.47 -19.18
CA SER A 106 -6.26 9.28 -20.15
C SER A 106 -5.43 10.39 -19.51
N ASP A 107 -5.66 10.70 -18.23
CA ASP A 107 -5.01 11.81 -17.55
C ASP A 107 -3.65 11.38 -16.95
N LYS A 108 -2.59 11.65 -17.70
CA LYS A 108 -1.22 11.19 -17.39
C LYS A 108 -0.65 11.86 -16.14
N LEU A 109 -1.04 13.09 -15.85
CA LEU A 109 -0.53 13.85 -14.69
C LEU A 109 -1.11 13.31 -13.38
N GLU A 110 -2.42 13.09 -13.36
CA GLU A 110 -3.13 12.48 -12.21
C GLU A 110 -2.58 11.08 -11.91
N ASN A 111 -2.32 10.28 -12.94
CA ASN A 111 -1.73 8.94 -12.81
C ASN A 111 -0.30 8.97 -12.26
N LEU A 112 0.51 9.96 -12.67
CA LEU A 112 1.88 10.15 -12.17
C LEU A 112 1.88 10.47 -10.67
N VAL A 113 1.01 11.41 -10.26
CA VAL A 113 0.88 11.80 -8.86
C VAL A 113 0.41 10.62 -8.02
N HIS A 114 -0.59 9.87 -8.47
CA HIS A 114 -1.08 8.68 -7.76
C HIS A 114 -0.10 7.51 -7.74
N ALA A 115 0.75 7.35 -8.75
CA ALA A 115 1.71 6.25 -8.78
C ALA A 115 2.92 6.54 -7.88
N TYR A 116 3.46 7.77 -7.95
CA TYR A 116 4.74 8.10 -7.31
C TYR A 116 4.60 8.96 -6.06
N GLY A 117 3.61 9.87 -5.99
CA GLY A 117 3.35 10.67 -4.78
C GLY A 117 3.02 9.78 -3.59
N ASP A 118 2.10 8.83 -3.81
CA ASP A 118 1.68 7.83 -2.84
C ASP A 118 2.85 6.99 -2.29
N SER A 119 3.85 6.75 -3.14
CA SER A 119 5.02 5.94 -2.82
C SER A 119 6.08 6.71 -2.06
N ILE A 120 6.28 7.99 -2.38
CA ILE A 120 7.22 8.88 -1.68
C ILE A 120 6.77 9.10 -0.24
N PHE A 121 5.48 9.39 0.00
CA PHE A 121 4.95 9.58 1.35
C PHE A 121 5.12 8.31 2.20
N SER A 122 4.80 7.16 1.62
CA SER A 122 4.94 5.86 2.28
C SER A 122 6.38 5.51 2.66
N VAL A 123 7.35 5.85 1.81
CA VAL A 123 8.77 5.59 2.05
C VAL A 123 9.36 6.56 3.08
N ILE A 124 8.98 7.84 3.06
CA ILE A 124 9.57 8.83 3.96
C ILE A 124 9.00 8.71 5.38
N ILE A 125 7.67 8.59 5.50
CA ILE A 125 6.99 8.68 6.80
C ILE A 125 6.63 7.29 7.32
N THR A 126 5.93 6.49 6.52
CA THR A 126 5.35 5.24 6.99
C THR A 126 6.40 4.14 7.20
N MET A 127 7.46 4.12 6.40
CA MET A 127 8.57 3.15 6.52
C MET A 127 9.26 3.23 7.89
N GLN A 128 9.56 4.44 8.38
CA GLN A 128 10.25 4.62 9.66
C GLN A 128 9.40 4.06 10.80
N LEU A 129 8.10 4.39 10.79
CA LEU A 129 7.15 3.95 11.80
C LEU A 129 6.97 2.43 11.77
N LEU A 130 6.80 1.83 10.58
CA LEU A 130 6.68 0.38 10.43
C LEU A 130 7.98 -0.36 10.75
N ASN A 131 9.15 0.23 10.52
CA ASN A 131 10.42 -0.38 10.91
C ASN A 131 10.58 -0.43 12.44
N ILE A 132 10.16 0.62 13.15
CA ILE A 132 10.12 0.60 14.63
C ILE A 132 9.18 -0.51 15.11
N ILE A 133 7.97 -0.60 14.54
CA ILE A 133 7.02 -1.66 14.88
C ILE A 133 7.59 -3.04 14.54
N TYR A 134 8.27 -3.18 13.40
CA TYR A 134 8.92 -4.42 12.99
C TYR A 134 9.93 -4.89 14.04
N ILE A 135 10.81 -4.00 14.51
CA ILE A 135 11.80 -4.34 15.55
C ILE A 135 11.12 -4.79 16.85
N LEU A 136 9.97 -4.22 17.20
CA LEU A 136 9.20 -4.60 18.39
C LEU A 136 8.45 -5.92 18.23
N VAL A 137 7.98 -6.25 17.02
CA VAL A 137 7.17 -7.43 16.72
C VAL A 137 8.03 -8.64 16.33
N GLN A 138 9.19 -8.44 15.71
CA GLN A 138 10.12 -9.50 15.31
C GLN A 138 10.42 -10.55 16.39
N PRO A 139 10.60 -10.22 17.69
CA PRO A 139 10.83 -11.25 18.71
C PRO A 139 9.60 -12.09 19.08
N LEU A 140 8.40 -11.74 18.60
CA LEU A 140 7.13 -12.40 18.93
C LEU A 140 6.61 -13.33 17.82
N VAL A 141 7.27 -13.32 16.65
CA VAL A 141 6.89 -14.06 15.43
C VAL A 141 8.00 -15.02 15.07
#